data_AF-A0AAV1LZE6-F1
#
_entry.id   AF-A0AAV1LZE6-F1
#
_cell.length_a   1.000
_cell.length_b   1.000
_cell.length_c   1.000
_cell.angle_alpha   90.00
_cell.angle_beta   90.00
_cell.angle_gamma   90.00
#
_symmetry.space_group_name_H-M   'P 1'
#
loop_
_entity.id
_entity.type
_entity.pdbx_description
1 polymer ?
#
loop_
_entity_poly.entity_id
_entity_poly.type
_entity_poly.pdbx_seq_one_letter_code
_entity_poly.pdbx_strand_id
1 'polypeptide(L)'
;MSEPSQTTFRWLYLKRDSIKTYFKPQKKISKFLPSVNCNIALQDAGVYKLDCECGLSYIGQTKRSIKTRVKEHIAEVKHRRSGKSAVCEHVQDRPRRYIRFDGLQILAKNTDSYQG
;
A
#
# COMPACT_ATOMS: atom_id res chain seq x y z
N MET A 1 -29.54 -18.59 16.78
CA MET A 1 -29.36 -19.15 15.42
C MET A 1 -28.27 -18.35 14.76
N SER A 2 -27.07 -18.93 14.62
CA SER A 2 -25.88 -18.21 14.19
C SER A 2 -25.52 -18.64 12.77
N GLU A 3 -25.51 -17.71 11.81
CA GLU A 3 -25.15 -17.98 10.42
C GLU A 3 -23.68 -18.40 10.30
N PRO A 4 -23.36 -19.53 9.64
CA PRO A 4 -21.98 -19.95 9.45
C PRO A 4 -21.35 -19.22 8.25
N SER A 5 -20.10 -18.79 8.41
CA SER A 5 -19.37 -17.98 7.44
C SER A 5 -19.17 -18.69 6.09
N GLN A 6 -19.10 -17.90 5.00
CA GLN A 6 -19.12 -18.33 3.59
C GLN A 6 -18.16 -19.48 3.23
N THR A 7 -17.09 -19.70 3.98
CA THR A 7 -16.13 -20.81 3.78
C THR A 7 -16.70 -22.19 4.10
N THR A 8 -17.64 -22.26 5.04
CA THR A 8 -18.27 -23.53 5.48
C THR A 8 -19.34 -24.02 4.50
N PHE A 9 -20.00 -23.08 3.80
CA PHE A 9 -21.09 -23.39 2.86
C PHE A 9 -20.64 -24.25 1.67
N ARG A 10 -19.45 -23.98 1.11
CA ARG A 10 -18.95 -24.70 -0.07
C ARG A 10 -18.65 -26.18 0.23
N TRP A 11 -18.17 -26.49 1.43
CA TRP A 11 -17.86 -27.86 1.84
C TRP A 11 -19.11 -28.69 2.15
N LEU A 12 -20.15 -28.04 2.68
CA LEU A 12 -21.39 -28.72 3.05
C LEU A 12 -22.20 -29.14 1.82
N TYR A 13 -22.24 -28.29 0.78
CA TYR A 13 -22.96 -28.58 -0.46
C TYR A 13 -22.36 -29.77 -1.22
N LEU A 14 -21.03 -29.81 -1.35
CA LEU A 14 -20.32 -30.89 -2.06
C LEU A 14 -20.48 -32.28 -1.40
N LYS A 15 -20.66 -32.34 -0.07
CA LYS A 15 -20.96 -33.59 0.63
C LYS A 15 -22.40 -34.08 0.39
N ARG A 16 -23.33 -33.16 0.16
CA ARG A 16 -24.77 -33.45 0.00
C ARG A 16 -25.03 -34.20 -1.32
N ASP A 17 -24.36 -33.80 -2.40
CA ASP A 17 -24.53 -34.38 -3.74
C ASP A 17 -23.60 -35.57 -4.05
N SER A 18 -22.89 -36.12 -3.05
CA SER A 18 -21.98 -37.28 -3.23
C SER A 18 -20.98 -37.13 -4.40
N ILE A 19 -20.55 -35.91 -4.70
CA ILE A 19 -19.61 -35.63 -5.79
C ILE A 19 -18.21 -36.05 -5.34
N LYS A 20 -17.75 -37.20 -5.82
CA LYS A 20 -16.39 -37.69 -5.58
C LYS A 20 -15.39 -36.80 -6.34
N THR A 21 -14.72 -35.89 -5.64
CA THR A 21 -13.62 -35.11 -6.22
C THR A 21 -12.36 -35.96 -6.26
N TYR A 22 -12.06 -36.57 -7.40
CA TYR A 22 -10.90 -37.46 -7.57
C TYR A 22 -9.56 -36.74 -7.66
N PHE A 23 -9.56 -35.44 -7.97
CA PHE A 23 -8.34 -34.68 -8.19
C PHE A 23 -8.14 -33.59 -7.13
N LYS A 24 -7.17 -33.81 -6.24
CA LYS A 24 -6.66 -32.79 -5.31
C LYS A 24 -5.26 -32.40 -5.77
N PRO A 25 -5.02 -31.15 -6.20
CA PRO A 25 -3.67 -30.75 -6.60
C PRO A 25 -2.73 -30.79 -5.40
N GLN A 26 -1.52 -31.33 -5.59
CA GLN A 26 -0.52 -31.44 -4.52
C GLN A 26 -0.10 -30.08 -3.94
N LYS A 27 -0.21 -29.00 -4.74
CA LYS A 27 0.10 -27.63 -4.33
C LYS A 27 -1.07 -26.71 -4.67
N LYS A 28 -1.47 -25.89 -3.71
CA LYS A 28 -2.48 -24.83 -3.91
C LYS A 28 -1.91 -23.77 -4.87
N ILE A 29 -2.77 -23.17 -5.70
CA ILE A 29 -2.41 -22.06 -6.60
C ILE A 29 -1.70 -20.93 -5.84
N SER A 30 -2.14 -20.68 -4.59
CA SER A 30 -1.52 -19.70 -3.68
C SER A 30 -0.03 -19.94 -3.39
N LYS A 31 0.50 -21.16 -3.60
CA LYS A 31 1.94 -21.47 -3.44
C LYS A 31 2.76 -21.15 -4.70
N PHE A 32 2.10 -21.06 -5.85
CA PHE A 32 2.73 -20.67 -7.12
C PHE A 32 2.76 -19.16 -7.30
N LEU A 33 1.80 -18.45 -6.67
CA LEU A 33 1.78 -17.00 -6.66
C LEU A 33 2.80 -16.47 -5.64
N PRO A 34 3.58 -15.43 -5.98
CA PRO A 34 4.44 -14.76 -5.02
C PRO A 34 3.61 -14.16 -3.88
N SER A 35 4.23 -14.02 -2.70
CA SER A 35 3.61 -13.30 -1.58
C SER A 35 3.21 -11.90 -2.05
N VAL A 36 2.00 -11.47 -1.69
CA VAL A 36 1.33 -10.23 -2.15
C VAL A 36 2.12 -8.94 -1.87
N ASN A 37 3.23 -9.00 -1.13
CA ASN A 37 4.17 -7.89 -0.99
C ASN A 37 5.03 -7.67 -2.26
N CYS A 38 4.37 -7.50 -3.40
CA CYS A 38 4.95 -6.95 -4.63
C CYS A 38 4.98 -5.42 -4.51
N ASN A 39 5.99 -4.86 -3.85
CA ASN A 39 6.23 -3.42 -3.87
C ASN A 39 7.70 -3.13 -3.59
N ILE A 40 8.55 -3.42 -4.59
CA ILE A 40 10.01 -3.24 -4.50
C ILE A 40 10.36 -1.76 -4.71
N ALA A 41 9.65 -1.04 -5.57
CA ALA A 41 10.03 0.32 -5.99
C ALA A 41 9.96 1.40 -4.90
N LEU A 42 9.12 1.23 -3.86
CA LEU A 42 8.97 2.21 -2.78
C LEU A 42 9.81 1.88 -1.54
N GLN A 43 10.57 0.78 -1.56
CA GLN A 43 11.46 0.40 -0.46
C GLN A 43 12.79 1.14 -0.50
N ASP A 44 13.12 1.76 -1.63
CA ASP A 44 14.37 2.48 -1.83
C ASP A 44 14.31 3.89 -1.22
N ALA A 45 15.48 4.41 -0.88
CA ALA A 45 15.70 5.82 -0.58
C ALA A 45 15.68 6.64 -1.88
N GLY A 46 15.33 7.92 -1.80
CA GLY A 46 15.28 8.76 -2.99
C GLY A 46 14.45 10.03 -2.86
N VAL A 47 14.22 10.64 -4.01
CA VAL A 47 13.39 11.83 -4.19
C VAL A 47 12.06 11.41 -4.80
N TYR A 48 10.96 11.83 -4.19
CA TYR A 48 9.62 11.54 -4.64
C TYR A 48 8.77 12.82 -4.76
N LYS A 49 7.72 12.73 -5.56
CA LYS A 49 6.75 13.79 -5.79
C LYS A 49 5.34 13.31 -5.47
N LEU A 50 4.62 14.13 -4.70
CA LEU A 50 3.20 13.99 -4.38
C LEU A 50 2.43 15.08 -5.10
N ASP A 51 1.47 14.69 -5.92
CA ASP A 51 0.60 15.64 -6.62
C ASP A 51 -0.70 15.90 -5.85
N CYS A 52 -1.12 17.16 -5.85
CA CYS A 52 -2.40 17.59 -5.30
C CYS A 52 -3.30 18.13 -6.41
N GLU A 53 -4.61 18.01 -6.25
CA GLU A 53 -5.60 18.60 -7.16
C GLU A 53 -5.54 20.12 -7.27
N CYS A 54 -4.86 20.80 -6.35
CA CYS A 54 -4.64 22.24 -6.47
C CYS A 54 -3.61 22.63 -7.53
N GLY A 55 -3.03 21.66 -8.25
CA GLY A 55 -1.97 21.90 -9.22
C GLY A 55 -0.61 22.14 -8.57
N LEU A 56 -0.54 22.14 -7.23
CA LEU A 56 0.71 22.13 -6.49
C LEU A 56 1.19 20.70 -6.27
N SER A 57 2.51 20.56 -6.22
CA SER A 57 3.18 19.30 -5.95
C SER A 57 4.15 19.46 -4.81
N TYR A 58 4.21 18.46 -3.94
CA TYR A 58 5.22 18.37 -2.88
C TYR A 58 6.35 17.47 -3.35
N ILE A 59 7.59 17.95 -3.27
CA ILE A 59 8.79 17.17 -3.57
C ILE A 59 9.55 16.95 -2.27
N GLY A 60 9.77 15.68 -1.92
CA GLY A 60 10.46 15.28 -0.70
C GLY A 60 11.63 14.34 -0.99
N GLN A 61 12.72 14.52 -0.25
CA GLN A 61 13.84 13.58 -0.23
C GLN A 61 13.79 12.75 1.07
N THR A 62 14.10 11.46 0.97
CA THR A 62 14.23 10.58 2.13
C THR A 62 15.41 9.64 1.99
N LYS A 63 16.16 9.49 3.09
CA LYS A 63 17.20 8.45 3.26
C LYS A 63 16.61 7.10 3.66
N ARG A 64 15.40 7.09 4.25
CA ARG A 64 14.61 5.88 4.52
C ARG A 64 13.79 5.53 3.28
N SER A 65 13.14 4.36 3.29
CA SER A 65 12.23 4.00 2.23
C SER A 65 11.11 5.03 2.02
N ILE A 66 10.87 5.37 0.76
CA ILE A 66 9.81 6.31 0.34
C ILE A 66 8.45 5.88 0.90
N LYS A 67 8.17 4.57 0.93
CA LYS A 67 6.96 4.00 1.54
C LYS A 67 6.76 4.41 2.99
N THR A 68 7.84 4.40 3.77
CA THR A 68 7.78 4.75 5.20
C THR A 68 7.46 6.24 5.36
N ARG A 69 8.12 7.09 4.57
CA ARG A 69 7.91 8.54 4.63
C ARG A 69 6.50 8.94 4.24
N VAL A 70 5.94 8.30 3.21
CA VAL A 70 4.54 8.50 2.81
C VAL A 70 3.57 8.12 3.93
N LYS A 71 3.79 6.99 4.61
CA LYS A 71 2.96 6.59 5.76
C LYS A 71 3.03 7.59 6.92
N GLU A 72 4.22 8.12 7.20
CA GLU A 72 4.39 9.17 8.21
C GLU A 72 3.54 10.40 7.86
N HIS A 73 3.57 10.86 6.61
CA HIS A 73 2.72 11.98 6.16
C HIS A 73 1.22 11.71 6.27
N ILE A 74 0.77 10.50 5.90
CA ILE A 74 -0.63 10.10 6.06
C ILE A 74 -1.04 10.14 7.54
N ALA A 75 -0.17 9.64 8.43
CA ALA A 75 -0.42 9.67 9.86
C ALA A 75 -0.46 11.10 10.40
N GLU A 76 0.44 11.99 9.96
CA GLU A 76 0.47 13.39 10.36
C GLU A 76 -0.81 14.13 9.94
N VAL A 77 -1.26 13.93 8.69
CA VAL A 77 -2.52 14.48 8.18
C VAL A 77 -3.71 13.95 8.99
N LYS A 78 -3.75 12.63 9.23
CA LYS A 78 -4.81 11.98 10.03
C LYS A 78 -4.87 12.53 11.45
N HIS A 79 -3.72 12.79 12.07
CA HIS A 79 -3.62 13.33 13.43
C HIS A 79 -3.57 14.86 13.48
N ARG A 80 -3.73 15.56 12.34
CA ARG A 80 -3.69 17.03 12.22
C ARG A 80 -2.46 17.66 12.88
N ARG A 81 -1.28 17.06 12.68
CA ARG A 81 0.01 17.55 13.22
C ARG A 81 0.69 18.50 12.24
N SER A 82 0.11 19.70 12.07
CA SER A 82 0.57 20.69 11.07
C SER A 82 2.02 21.14 11.21
N GLY A 83 2.60 21.15 12.41
CA GLY A 83 3.99 21.60 12.59
C GLY A 83 5.08 20.61 12.17
N LYS A 84 4.74 19.39 11.73
CA LYS A 84 5.73 18.34 11.42
C LYS A 84 5.94 18.08 9.94
N SER A 85 4.98 18.48 9.10
CA SER A 85 5.06 18.27 7.66
C SER A 85 4.29 19.32 6.89
N ALA A 86 4.94 19.86 5.88
CA ALA A 86 4.33 20.76 4.91
C ALA A 86 3.12 20.13 4.20
N VAL A 87 3.09 18.80 4.05
CA VAL A 87 1.95 18.06 3.51
C VAL A 87 0.73 18.20 4.43
N CYS A 88 0.95 18.13 5.75
CA CYS A 88 -0.12 18.30 6.74
C CYS A 88 -0.60 19.75 6.80
N GLU A 89 0.31 20.71 6.77
CA GLU A 89 -0.02 22.14 6.74
C GLU A 89 -0.83 22.50 5.50
N HIS A 90 -0.43 22.02 4.32
CA HIS A 90 -1.16 22.22 3.07
C HIS A 90 -2.61 21.72 3.13
N VAL A 91 -2.84 20.55 3.70
CA VAL A 91 -4.19 19.97 3.86
C VAL A 91 -5.02 20.77 4.86
N GLN A 92 -4.39 21.36 5.88
CA GLN A 92 -5.07 22.15 6.90
C GLN A 92 -5.44 23.55 6.40
N ASP A 93 -4.55 24.21 5.65
CA ASP A 93 -4.77 25.53 5.04
C ASP A 93 -5.88 25.47 3.96
N ARG A 94 -5.94 24.37 3.20
CA ARG A 94 -6.93 24.19 2.11
C ARG A 94 -7.85 23.01 2.36
N PRO A 95 -8.83 23.13 3.27
CA PRO A 95 -9.80 22.07 3.51
C PRO A 95 -10.56 21.78 2.22
N ARG A 96 -10.74 20.48 1.90
CA ARG A 96 -11.38 19.90 0.69
C ARG A 96 -10.46 19.57 -0.49
N ARG A 97 -9.13 19.77 -0.39
CA ARG A 97 -8.19 19.23 -1.39
C ARG A 97 -7.67 17.87 -0.94
N TYR A 98 -7.56 16.92 -1.86
CA TYR A 98 -6.89 15.64 -1.57
C TYR A 98 -5.51 15.58 -2.24
N ILE A 99 -4.58 14.94 -1.55
CA ILE A 99 -3.24 14.63 -2.04
C ILE A 99 -3.26 13.19 -2.54
N ARG A 100 -2.75 12.96 -3.74
CA ARG A 100 -2.71 11.61 -4.34
C ARG A 100 -1.51 10.85 -3.79
N PHE A 101 -1.76 9.95 -2.85
CA PHE A 101 -0.72 9.06 -2.29
C PHE A 101 -0.52 7.77 -3.11
N ASP A 102 -1.54 7.33 -3.86
CA ASP A 102 -1.48 6.09 -4.65
C ASP A 102 -0.66 6.23 -5.94
N GLY A 103 -0.60 7.45 -6.50
CA GLY A 103 0.10 7.77 -7.76
C GLY A 103 1.43 8.47 -7.54
N LEU A 104 2.23 8.03 -6.57
CA LEU A 104 3.50 8.68 -6.26
C LEU A 104 4.48 8.59 -7.44
N GLN A 105 5.10 9.71 -7.80
CA GLN A 105 6.14 9.73 -8.82
C GLN A 105 7.52 9.70 -8.15
N ILE A 106 8.34 8.69 -8.47
CA ILE A 106 9.73 8.63 -8.03
C ILE A 106 10.57 9.42 -9.05
N LEU A 107 11.26 10.46 -8.58
CA LEU A 107 12.09 11.31 -9.43
C LEU A 107 13.53 10.80 -9.49
N ALA A 108 14.07 10.33 -8.37
CA ALA A 108 15.40 9.78 -8.29
C ALA A 108 15.46 8.72 -7.18
N LYS A 109 16.24 7.66 -7.40
CA LYS A 109 16.56 6.66 -6.38
C LYS A 109 17.99 6.85 -5.94
N ASN A 110 18.24 6.82 -4.63
CA ASN A 110 19.59 6.83 -4.12
C ASN A 110 20.10 5.38 -4.15
N THR A 111 20.76 5.00 -5.25
CA THR A 111 21.54 3.77 -5.29
C THR A 111 22.87 4.07 -4.60
N ASP A 112 22.90 3.93 -3.28
CA ASP A 112 24.11 4.11 -2.49
C ASP A 112 25.08 2.94 -2.77
N SER A 113 25.76 2.96 -3.93
CA SER A 113 27.00 2.21 -4.13
C SER A 113 28.16 3.07 -3.65
N TYR A 114 28.31 3.21 -2.33
CA TYR A 114 29.59 3.64 -1.77
C TYR A 114 30.56 2.46 -1.88
N GLN A 115 31.35 2.43 -2.96
CA GLN A 115 32.64 1.72 -2.93
C GLN A 115 33.61 2.65 -2.20
N GLY A 116 33.81 2.38 -0.92
CA GLY A 116 34.87 2.94 -0.10
C GLY A 116 35.75 1.82 0.41
#